data_AF-A0A939NL96-F1
#
_entry.id   AF-A0A939NL96-F1
#
_cell.length_a   1.000
_cell.length_b   1.000
_cell.length_c   1.000
_cell.angle_alpha   90.00
_cell.angle_beta   90.00
_cell.angle_gamma   90.00
#
_symmetry.space_group_name_H-M   'P 1'
#
loop_
_entity.id
_entity.type
_entity.pdbx_description
1 polymer ?
#
loop_
_entity_poly.entity_id
_entity_poly.type
_entity_poly.pdbx_seq_one_letter_code
_entity_poly.pdbx_strand_id
1 'polypeptide(L)'
;MPFLQNIPVYLLHRQRRRGKTSLACATAVWLADRGRRTLLVSTDPASNVGQVFSQTVGHRITGIRTVENLAAMEVDPMAAAQAYRDRVLDPVRELMPADVISNIEEQLSGSCTTEIAAFDEFTALLTSHELREKYDHIVFDTAPTGHTIRMLELPGAGAGTSMHILMLRRTSALWWGWRNNRTSTLTQ
;
A
#
# COMPACT_ATOMS: atom_id res chain seq x y z
N MET A 1 3.31 -17.49 23.23
CA MET A 1 2.87 -16.09 23.23
C MET A 1 1.54 -15.98 22.48
N PRO A 2 0.48 -15.39 23.09
CA PRO A 2 -0.87 -15.33 22.52
C PRO A 2 -0.93 -14.63 21.15
N PHE A 3 -0.06 -13.64 20.92
CA PHE A 3 0.04 -12.93 19.65
C PHE A 3 0.37 -13.85 18.45
N LEU A 4 1.19 -14.88 18.68
CA LEU A 4 1.56 -15.85 17.63
C LEU A 4 0.46 -16.88 17.35
N GLN A 5 -0.58 -16.94 18.18
CA GLN A 5 -1.72 -17.85 18.01
C GLN A 5 -2.86 -17.19 17.22
N ASN A 6 -3.02 -15.86 17.33
CA ASN A 6 -4.02 -15.07 16.62
C ASN A 6 -3.36 -13.95 15.80
N ILE A 7 -2.58 -14.36 14.80
CA ILE A 7 -1.86 -13.42 13.94
C ILE A 7 -2.89 -12.67 13.07
N PRO A 8 -2.84 -11.33 13.01
CA PRO A 8 -3.71 -10.56 12.13
C PRO A 8 -3.56 -10.95 10.66
N VAL A 9 -4.62 -10.77 9.87
CA VAL A 9 -4.56 -10.92 8.41
C VAL A 9 -3.53 -9.96 7.80
N TYR A 10 -3.39 -8.75 8.33
CA TYR A 10 -2.45 -7.75 7.83
C TYR A 10 -1.26 -7.53 8.77
N LEU A 11 -0.04 -7.66 8.24
CA LEU A 11 1.21 -7.39 8.95
C LEU A 11 2.01 -6.32 8.20
N LEU A 12 2.37 -5.22 8.87
CA LEU A 12 3.06 -4.09 8.24
C LEU A 12 4.47 -3.91 8.84
N HIS A 13 5.48 -3.87 7.97
CA HIS A 13 6.87 -3.60 8.33
C HIS A 13 7.30 -2.21 7.82
N ARG A 14 7.41 -1.22 8.73
CA ARG A 14 7.68 0.21 8.37
C ARG A 14 9.15 0.59 8.41
N GLN A 15 9.70 1.21 7.37
CA GLN A 15 11.12 1.62 7.29
C GLN A 15 11.57 2.73 8.27
N ARG A 16 12.47 2.40 9.20
CA ARG A 16 13.40 3.33 9.92
C ARG A 16 14.91 2.95 9.92
N ARG A 17 15.30 1.75 9.43
CA ARG A 17 16.65 1.11 9.47
C ARG A 17 16.75 -0.03 8.42
N ARG A 18 17.95 -0.43 7.99
CA ARG A 18 18.21 -1.56 7.07
C ARG A 18 17.72 -2.90 7.66
N GLY A 19 17.23 -3.83 6.82
CA GLY A 19 16.85 -5.20 7.22
C GLY A 19 15.35 -5.54 7.28
N LYS A 20 14.45 -4.64 6.85
CA LYS A 20 12.98 -4.90 6.92
C LYS A 20 12.46 -5.79 5.83
N THR A 21 12.93 -5.65 4.60
CA THR A 21 12.59 -6.57 3.53
C THR A 21 12.95 -8.01 3.93
N SER A 22 14.13 -8.21 4.53
CA SER A 22 14.52 -9.50 5.10
C SER A 22 13.56 -10.00 6.19
N LEU A 23 13.13 -9.11 7.11
CA LEU A 23 12.19 -9.48 8.17
C LEU A 23 10.78 -9.77 7.63
N ALA A 24 10.30 -9.00 6.66
CA ALA A 24 9.02 -9.20 5.99
C ALA A 24 9.03 -10.52 5.20
N CYS A 25 10.10 -10.80 4.46
CA CYS A 25 10.31 -12.09 3.79
C CYS A 25 10.34 -13.23 4.80
N ALA A 26 11.13 -13.12 5.87
CA ALA A 26 11.21 -14.16 6.91
C ALA A 26 9.85 -14.42 7.58
N THR A 27 9.08 -13.35 7.83
CA THR A 27 7.72 -13.46 8.38
C THR A 27 6.78 -14.16 7.42
N ALA A 28 6.83 -13.81 6.13
CA ALA A 28 6.00 -14.41 5.10
C ALA A 28 6.31 -15.89 4.91
N VAL A 29 7.60 -16.26 4.88
CA VAL A 29 8.05 -17.65 4.85
C VAL A 29 7.58 -18.41 6.08
N TRP A 30 7.77 -17.85 7.28
CA TRP A 30 7.37 -18.49 8.53
C TRP A 30 5.86 -18.79 8.61
N LEU A 31 5.02 -17.93 8.02
CA LEU A 31 3.57 -18.15 7.89
C LEU A 31 3.26 -19.22 6.86
N ALA A 32 3.90 -19.15 5.70
CA ALA A 32 3.72 -20.10 4.61
C ALA A 32 4.13 -21.53 4.99
N ASP A 33 5.26 -21.69 5.70
CA ASP A 33 5.74 -22.96 6.27
C ASP A 33 4.77 -23.60 7.27
N ARG A 34 3.81 -22.82 7.79
CA ARG A 34 2.72 -23.30 8.67
C ARG A 34 1.42 -23.58 7.92
N GLY A 35 1.49 -23.67 6.60
CA GLY A 35 0.35 -23.96 5.73
C GLY A 35 -0.59 -22.78 5.54
N ARG A 36 -0.17 -21.54 5.85
CA ARG A 36 -0.99 -20.35 5.62
C ARG A 36 -0.78 -19.81 4.22
N ARG A 37 -1.88 -19.56 3.49
CA ARG A 37 -1.86 -18.86 2.20
C ARG A 37 -1.40 -17.43 2.45
N THR A 38 -0.17 -17.10 2.05
CA THR A 38 0.49 -15.85 2.42
C THR A 38 0.84 -15.03 1.17
N LEU A 39 0.52 -13.74 1.20
CA LEU A 39 0.92 -12.77 0.18
C LEU A 39 1.94 -11.78 0.78
N LEU A 40 3.10 -11.65 0.15
CA LEU A 40 4.08 -10.60 0.44
C LEU A 40 3.92 -9.46 -0.58
N VAL A 41 3.57 -8.27 -0.12
CA VAL A 41 3.49 -7.07 -0.94
C VAL A 41 4.64 -6.15 -0.55
N SER A 42 5.47 -5.77 -1.52
CA SER A 42 6.45 -4.70 -1.32
C SER A 42 6.00 -3.43 -2.01
N THR A 43 6.04 -2.30 -1.29
CA THR A 43 5.81 -0.96 -1.84
C THR A 43 7.07 -0.12 -1.86
N ASP A 44 8.21 -0.68 -1.45
CA ASP A 44 9.51 -0.02 -1.53
C ASP A 44 10.09 -0.20 -2.95
N PRO A 45 10.27 0.88 -3.73
CA PRO A 45 10.88 0.78 -5.05
C PRO A 45 12.36 0.33 -4.99
N ALA A 46 13.01 0.42 -3.82
CA ALA A 46 14.35 -0.11 -3.59
C ALA A 46 14.34 -1.53 -2.99
N SER A 47 13.17 -2.15 -2.91
CA SER A 47 12.99 -3.50 -2.42
C SER A 47 13.82 -4.50 -3.23
N ASN A 48 14.22 -5.56 -2.55
CA ASN A 48 14.95 -6.68 -3.14
C ASN A 48 14.21 -8.01 -2.91
N VAL A 49 12.88 -8.00 -2.78
CA VAL A 49 12.06 -9.22 -2.59
C VAL A 49 12.40 -10.26 -3.66
N GLY A 50 12.45 -9.87 -4.94
CA GLY A 50 12.86 -10.78 -6.00
C GLY A 50 14.27 -11.39 -5.80
N GLN A 51 15.23 -10.61 -5.30
CA GLN A 51 16.57 -11.11 -4.98
C GLN A 51 16.57 -12.08 -3.79
N VAL A 52 15.80 -11.77 -2.74
CA VAL A 52 15.68 -12.63 -1.54
C VAL A 52 15.19 -14.03 -1.92
N PHE A 53 14.24 -14.11 -2.84
CA PHE A 53 13.70 -15.39 -3.32
C PHE A 53 14.40 -15.95 -4.56
N SER A 54 15.42 -15.26 -5.09
CA SER A 54 16.10 -15.62 -6.34
C SER A 54 15.12 -15.85 -7.50
N GLN A 55 14.08 -15.01 -7.59
CA GLN A 55 12.99 -15.11 -8.55
C GLN A 55 12.53 -13.72 -8.96
N THR A 56 12.20 -13.51 -10.23
CA THR A 56 11.56 -12.27 -10.67
C THR A 56 10.18 -12.12 -10.05
N VAL A 57 9.97 -11.02 -9.33
CA VAL A 57 8.69 -10.56 -8.79
C VAL A 57 8.44 -9.17 -9.35
N GLY A 58 7.20 -8.86 -9.71
CA GLY A 58 6.83 -7.55 -10.24
C GLY A 58 5.41 -7.19 -9.80
N HIS A 59 4.75 -6.29 -10.55
CA HIS A 59 3.42 -5.77 -10.20
C HIS A 59 2.28 -6.82 -10.23
N ARG A 60 2.53 -8.02 -10.75
CA ARG A 60 1.54 -9.11 -10.73
C ARG A 60 1.86 -10.09 -9.60
N ILE A 61 0.82 -10.48 -8.87
CA ILE A 61 0.92 -11.52 -7.84
C ILE A 61 1.45 -12.81 -8.46
N THR A 62 2.62 -13.23 -7.97
CA THR A 62 3.37 -14.37 -8.48
C THR A 62 3.70 -15.33 -7.35
N GLY A 63 3.45 -16.62 -7.53
CA GLY A 63 3.84 -17.65 -6.56
C GLY A 63 5.36 -17.74 -6.43
N ILE A 64 5.87 -17.86 -5.20
CA ILE A 64 7.29 -18.08 -4.93
C ILE A 64 7.60 -19.56 -5.09
N ARG A 65 8.48 -19.91 -6.04
CA ARG A 65 8.75 -21.31 -6.40
C ARG A 65 9.39 -22.13 -5.28
N THR A 66 10.18 -21.49 -4.43
CA THR A 66 10.95 -22.14 -3.35
C THR A 66 10.17 -22.30 -2.06
N VAL A 67 8.98 -21.71 -1.95
CA VAL A 67 8.18 -21.68 -0.72
C VAL A 67 6.70 -21.89 -1.09
N GLU A 68 6.17 -23.07 -0.77
CA GLU A 68 4.76 -23.38 -1.00
C GLU A 68 3.85 -22.41 -0.21
N ASN A 69 2.64 -22.15 -0.70
CA ASN A 69 1.67 -21.23 -0.10
C ASN A 69 2.11 -19.76 -0.01
N LEU A 70 3.26 -19.38 -0.56
CA LEU A 70 3.74 -18.00 -0.62
C LEU A 70 3.58 -17.43 -2.04
N ALA A 71 2.96 -16.26 -2.13
CA ALA A 71 2.99 -15.41 -3.31
C ALA A 71 3.59 -14.05 -2.96
N ALA A 72 4.15 -13.36 -3.95
CA ALA A 72 4.67 -12.02 -3.80
C ALA A 72 4.28 -11.10 -4.95
N MET A 73 4.24 -9.79 -4.68
CA MET A 73 4.19 -8.74 -5.68
C MET A 73 4.96 -7.51 -5.22
N GLU A 74 5.45 -6.73 -6.18
CA GLU A 74 6.09 -5.44 -5.97
C GLU A 74 5.24 -4.35 -6.65
N VAL A 75 4.77 -3.39 -5.87
CA VAL A 75 4.02 -2.24 -6.40
C VAL A 75 4.96 -1.39 -7.26
N ASP A 76 4.52 -1.09 -8.48
CA ASP A 76 5.21 -0.20 -9.39
C ASP A 76 4.62 1.22 -9.24
N PRO A 77 5.34 2.18 -8.62
CA PRO A 77 4.82 3.52 -8.39
C PRO A 77 4.50 4.28 -9.68
N MET A 78 5.21 3.98 -10.78
CA MET A 78 4.97 4.62 -12.07
C MET A 78 3.70 4.06 -12.71
N ALA A 79 3.52 2.75 -12.66
CA ALA A 79 2.28 2.12 -13.11
C ALA A 79 1.08 2.57 -12.27
N ALA A 80 1.26 2.69 -10.94
CA ALA A 80 0.26 3.22 -10.02
C ALA A 80 -0.15 4.65 -10.42
N ALA A 81 0.85 5.51 -10.67
CA ALA A 81 0.63 6.90 -11.07
C ALA A 81 -0.12 7.00 -12.39
N GLN A 82 0.23 6.15 -13.36
CA GLN A 82 -0.47 6.12 -14.64
C GLN A 82 -1.91 5.63 -14.48
N ALA A 83 -2.13 4.53 -13.78
CA ALA A 83 -3.49 4.02 -13.54
C ALA A 83 -4.37 5.02 -12.75
N TYR A 84 -3.75 5.81 -11.87
CA TYR A 84 -4.42 6.89 -11.18
C TYR A 84 -4.78 8.05 -12.13
N ARG A 85 -3.87 8.45 -13.03
CA ARG A 85 -4.15 9.46 -14.07
C ARG A 85 -5.29 9.03 -14.98
N ASP A 86 -5.22 7.82 -15.49
CA ASP A 86 -6.24 7.26 -16.39
C ASP A 86 -7.62 7.29 -15.71
N ARG A 87 -7.71 6.87 -14.44
CA ARG A 87 -8.96 6.91 -13.67
C ARG A 87 -9.55 8.32 -13.50
N VAL A 88 -8.70 9.35 -13.40
CA VAL A 88 -9.14 10.75 -13.29
C VAL A 88 -9.55 11.31 -14.64
N LEU A 89 -8.83 10.96 -15.70
CA LEU A 89 -8.95 11.56 -17.02
C LEU A 89 -9.94 10.85 -17.92
N ASP A 90 -10.02 9.51 -17.89
CA ASP A 90 -10.88 8.71 -18.76
C ASP A 90 -12.35 9.17 -18.75
N PRO A 91 -12.98 9.48 -17.60
CA PRO A 91 -14.38 9.92 -17.58
C PRO A 91 -14.62 11.28 -18.24
N VAL A 92 -13.57 12.12 -18.34
CA VAL A 92 -13.67 13.51 -18.83
C VAL A 92 -12.96 13.72 -20.17
N ARG A 93 -12.25 12.71 -20.67
CA ARG A 93 -11.37 12.81 -21.84
C ARG A 93 -12.09 13.20 -23.13
N GLU A 94 -13.33 12.73 -23.28
CA GLU A 94 -14.20 13.05 -24.42
C GLU A 94 -15.08 14.29 -24.16
N LEU A 95 -15.14 14.77 -22.91
CA LEU A 95 -16.00 15.87 -22.48
C LEU A 95 -15.27 17.21 -22.42
N MET A 96 -13.93 17.22 -22.45
CA MET A 96 -13.11 18.42 -22.29
C MET A 96 -12.19 18.67 -23.48
N PRO A 97 -11.85 19.95 -23.76
CA PRO A 97 -10.85 20.31 -24.76
C PRO A 97 -9.47 19.68 -24.48
N ALA A 98 -8.73 19.38 -25.54
CA ALA A 98 -7.44 18.69 -25.45
C ALA A 98 -6.37 19.48 -24.65
N ASP A 99 -6.40 20.81 -24.70
CA ASP A 99 -5.52 21.69 -23.93
C ASP A 99 -5.82 21.63 -22.43
N VAL A 100 -7.09 21.44 -22.04
CA VAL A 100 -7.47 21.24 -20.64
C VAL A 100 -7.00 19.88 -20.14
N ILE A 101 -7.18 18.82 -20.93
CA ILE A 101 -6.69 17.47 -20.62
C ILE A 101 -5.17 17.48 -20.44
N SER A 102 -4.43 18.11 -21.36
CA SER A 102 -2.96 18.21 -21.30
C SER A 102 -2.48 18.93 -20.04
N ASN A 103 -3.16 20.01 -19.62
CA ASN A 103 -2.81 20.72 -18.38
C ASN A 103 -3.04 19.86 -17.13
N ILE A 104 -4.11 19.06 -17.10
CA ILE A 104 -4.37 18.15 -15.98
C ILE A 104 -3.34 17.01 -15.96
N GLU A 105 -3.00 16.44 -17.12
CA GLU A 105 -1.94 15.43 -17.25
C GLU A 105 -0.60 15.93 -16.70
N GLU A 106 -0.21 17.17 -17.01
CA GLU A 106 1.01 17.79 -16.51
C GLU A 106 0.99 17.98 -14.98
N GLN A 107 -0.13 18.45 -14.42
CA GLN A 107 -0.29 18.59 -12.96
C GLN A 107 -0.23 17.24 -12.24
N LEU A 108 -0.75 16.17 -12.87
CA LEU A 108 -0.68 14.81 -12.35
C LEU A 108 0.66 14.12 -12.64
N SER A 109 1.60 14.79 -13.32
CA SER A 109 2.91 14.21 -13.67
C SER A 109 4.02 14.44 -12.63
N GLY A 110 3.75 15.23 -11.59
CA GLY A 110 4.71 15.53 -10.53
C GLY A 110 5.05 14.33 -9.62
N SER A 111 6.22 14.40 -8.98
CA SER A 111 6.68 13.43 -7.97
C SER A 111 5.71 13.25 -6.79
N CYS A 112 4.94 14.29 -6.46
CA CYS A 112 3.87 14.24 -5.47
C CYS A 112 2.74 13.28 -5.87
N THR A 113 2.43 13.17 -7.17
CA THR A 113 1.39 12.27 -7.67
C THR A 113 1.82 10.82 -7.58
N THR A 114 3.10 10.52 -7.83
CA THR A 114 3.65 9.17 -7.69
C THR A 114 3.52 8.65 -6.26
N GLU A 115 3.79 9.50 -5.26
CA GLU A 115 3.61 9.13 -3.85
C GLU A 115 2.14 8.89 -3.49
N ILE A 116 1.22 9.75 -3.97
CA ILE A 116 -0.22 9.59 -3.75
C ILE A 116 -0.74 8.32 -4.41
N ALA A 117 -0.31 8.03 -5.63
CA ALA A 117 -0.75 6.86 -6.37
C ALA A 117 -0.25 5.55 -5.76
N ALA A 118 1.01 5.50 -5.32
CA ALA A 118 1.52 4.35 -4.57
C ALA A 118 0.77 4.14 -3.25
N PHE A 119 0.34 5.23 -2.59
CA PHE A 119 -0.50 5.15 -1.39
C PHE A 119 -1.93 4.70 -1.68
N ASP A 120 -2.53 5.15 -2.80
CA ASP A 120 -3.84 4.69 -3.27
C ASP A 120 -3.82 3.19 -3.55
N GLU A 121 -2.81 2.71 -4.29
CA GLU A 121 -2.64 1.28 -4.57
C GLU A 121 -2.44 0.46 -3.29
N PHE A 122 -1.58 0.93 -2.37
CA PHE A 122 -1.43 0.31 -1.06
C PHE A 122 -2.77 0.23 -0.30
N THR A 123 -3.57 1.29 -0.33
CA THR A 123 -4.90 1.33 0.31
C THR A 123 -5.88 0.38 -0.37
N ALA A 124 -5.84 0.27 -1.70
CA ALA A 124 -6.64 -0.68 -2.46
C ALA A 124 -6.30 -2.12 -2.08
N LEU A 125 -5.01 -2.45 -1.95
CA LEU A 125 -4.55 -3.77 -1.50
C LEU A 125 -4.96 -4.07 -0.05
N LEU A 126 -4.92 -3.07 0.85
CA LEU A 126 -5.37 -3.21 2.23
C LEU A 126 -6.88 -3.40 2.37
N THR A 127 -7.67 -2.89 1.43
CA THR A 127 -9.15 -2.93 1.49
C THR A 127 -9.77 -3.98 0.56
N SER A 128 -8.97 -4.63 -0.30
CA SER A 128 -9.42 -5.68 -1.21
C SER A 128 -10.01 -6.88 -0.46
N HIS A 129 -11.31 -7.13 -0.69
CA HIS A 129 -12.00 -8.31 -0.20
C HIS A 129 -11.49 -9.60 -0.87
N GLU A 130 -11.24 -9.56 -2.17
CA GLU A 130 -10.72 -10.69 -2.94
C GLU A 130 -9.39 -11.20 -2.39
N LEU A 131 -8.48 -10.29 -2.03
CA LEU A 131 -7.20 -10.66 -1.44
C LEU A 131 -7.38 -11.30 -0.05
N ARG A 132 -8.33 -10.81 0.76
CA ARG A 132 -8.64 -11.38 2.09
C ARG A 132 -9.26 -12.77 2.02
N GLU A 133 -10.00 -13.08 0.98
CA GLU A 133 -10.58 -14.41 0.77
C GLU A 133 -9.52 -15.41 0.27
N LYS A 134 -8.60 -14.93 -0.57
CA LYS A 134 -7.56 -15.75 -1.19
C LYS A 134 -6.37 -16.01 -0.26
N TYR A 135 -6.05 -15.10 0.64
CA TYR A 135 -4.88 -15.18 1.52
C TYR A 135 -5.28 -15.07 2.99
N ASP A 136 -4.73 -15.98 3.80
CA ASP A 136 -4.91 -15.96 5.26
C ASP A 136 -4.10 -14.82 5.89
N HIS A 137 -2.95 -14.50 5.30
CA HIS A 137 -2.10 -13.38 5.72
C HIS A 137 -1.53 -12.60 4.54
N ILE A 138 -1.46 -11.28 4.71
CA ILE A 138 -0.89 -10.33 3.76
C ILE A 138 0.17 -9.51 4.52
N VAL A 139 1.43 -9.69 4.14
CA VAL A 139 2.60 -9.05 4.72
C VAL A 139 3.01 -7.89 3.82
N PHE A 140 3.02 -6.67 4.36
CA PHE A 140 3.46 -5.47 3.66
C PHE A 140 4.88 -5.07 4.08
N ASP A 141 5.80 -5.05 3.12
CA ASP A 141 7.12 -4.43 3.20
C ASP A 141 7.02 -3.00 2.66
N THR A 142 7.03 -2.02 3.54
CA THR A 142 6.68 -0.63 3.17
C THR A 142 7.91 0.27 3.09
N ALA A 143 7.97 1.08 2.03
CA ALA A 143 8.95 2.17 1.86
C ALA A 143 8.86 3.22 2.99
N PRO A 144 9.81 4.17 3.08
CA PRO A 144 9.65 5.33 3.94
C PRO A 144 8.69 6.29 3.24
N THR A 145 7.39 6.15 3.48
CA THR A 145 6.37 7.10 3.03
C THR A 145 6.48 8.39 3.88
N GLY A 146 7.57 9.12 3.71
CA GLY A 146 7.98 10.24 4.56
C GLY A 146 7.10 11.48 4.40
N HIS A 147 6.64 11.80 3.19
CA HIS A 147 5.82 12.99 2.94
C HIS A 147 4.31 12.71 3.05
N THR A 148 3.81 11.59 2.52
CA THR A 148 2.36 11.28 2.55
C THR A 148 1.83 10.99 3.96
N ILE A 149 2.60 10.27 4.81
CA ILE A 149 2.21 10.07 6.20
C ILE A 149 2.32 11.38 6.99
N ARG A 150 3.32 12.24 6.71
CA ARG A 150 3.40 13.58 7.33
C ARG A 150 2.22 14.46 6.92
N MET A 151 1.74 14.35 5.69
CA MET A 151 0.56 15.08 5.20
C MET A 151 -0.75 14.62 5.89
N LEU A 152 -0.80 13.36 6.35
CA LEU A 152 -1.85 12.83 7.22
C LEU A 152 -1.62 13.13 8.71
N GLU A 153 -0.40 13.48 9.12
CA GLU A 153 0.00 13.81 10.48
C GLU A 153 -0.07 15.32 10.81
N LEU A 154 -0.27 16.22 9.83
CA LEU A 154 -0.30 17.68 10.07
C LEU A 154 -1.63 18.13 10.74
N PRO A 155 -1.60 18.58 12.01
CA PRO A 155 -2.71 19.33 12.58
C PRO A 155 -2.61 20.76 12.06
N GLY A 156 -3.48 21.12 11.12
CA GLY A 156 -3.63 22.50 10.64
C GLY A 156 -2.83 22.82 9.37
N ALA A 157 -3.48 22.68 8.22
CA ALA A 157 -3.13 23.42 7.01
C ALA A 157 -4.42 24.10 6.52
N GLY A 158 -4.45 25.43 6.59
CA GLY A 158 -5.63 26.25 6.28
C GLY A 158 -5.94 26.34 4.79
N ALA A 159 -7.21 26.67 4.51
CA ALA A 159 -7.89 27.28 3.36
C ALA A 159 -7.41 27.12 1.89
N GLY A 160 -6.32 26.42 1.59
CA GLY A 160 -5.80 26.20 0.23
C GLY A 160 -5.61 24.72 -0.12
N THR A 161 -6.25 23.82 0.62
CA THR A 161 -6.05 22.38 0.47
C THR A 161 -6.92 21.84 -0.66
N SER A 162 -6.31 21.41 -1.78
CA SER A 162 -7.01 20.82 -2.93
C SER A 162 -7.94 19.68 -2.50
N MET A 163 -9.11 19.58 -3.15
CA MET A 163 -10.19 18.61 -2.85
C MET A 163 -9.71 17.15 -2.73
N HIS A 164 -8.58 16.85 -3.35
CA HIS A 164 -7.89 15.57 -3.32
C HIS A 164 -7.30 15.20 -1.93
N ILE A 165 -6.80 16.18 -1.19
CA ILE A 165 -6.32 16.00 0.19
C ILE A 165 -7.51 15.81 1.14
N LEU A 166 -8.66 16.41 0.84
CA LEU A 166 -9.90 16.19 1.59
C LEU A 166 -10.43 14.75 1.40
N MET A 167 -10.29 14.16 0.21
CA MET A 167 -10.61 12.75 -0.04
C MET A 167 -9.70 11.81 0.76
N LEU A 168 -8.38 12.07 0.78
CA LEU A 168 -7.43 11.33 1.62
C LEU A 168 -7.72 11.49 3.12
N ARG A 169 -8.33 12.62 3.54
CA ARG A 169 -8.80 12.83 4.91
C ARG A 169 -10.03 11.99 5.28
N ARG A 170 -10.91 11.64 4.33
CA ARG A 170 -12.07 10.77 4.60
C ARG A 170 -11.66 9.30 4.80
N THR A 171 -10.68 8.80 4.06
CA THR A 171 -10.10 7.47 4.28
C THR A 171 -9.24 7.41 5.55
N SER A 172 -8.54 8.48 5.88
CA SER A 172 -7.85 8.57 7.18
C SER A 172 -8.78 8.84 8.36
N ALA A 173 -9.97 9.40 8.20
CA ALA A 173 -11.01 9.44 9.24
C ALA A 173 -11.58 8.06 9.56
N LEU A 174 -11.71 7.18 8.56
CA LEU A 174 -12.02 5.76 8.76
C LEU A 174 -10.87 5.05 9.52
N TRP A 175 -9.63 5.40 9.21
CA TRP A 175 -8.44 4.91 9.92
C TRP A 175 -8.36 5.43 11.36
N TRP A 176 -8.72 6.70 11.61
CA TRP A 176 -8.80 7.32 12.94
C TRP A 176 -9.94 6.73 13.78
N GLY A 177 -11.10 6.51 13.17
CA GLY A 177 -12.23 5.80 13.77
C GLY A 177 -11.85 4.37 14.15
N TRP A 178 -11.15 3.64 13.29
CA TRP A 178 -10.61 2.31 13.59
C TRP A 178 -9.55 2.32 14.71
N ARG A 179 -8.67 3.34 14.74
CA ARG A 179 -7.61 3.50 15.76
C ARG A 179 -8.16 3.85 17.14
N ASN A 180 -9.20 4.70 17.23
CA ASN A 180 -9.74 5.16 18.50
C ASN A 180 -10.82 4.25 19.09
N ASN A 181 -11.44 3.39 18.28
CA ASN A 181 -12.43 2.43 18.78
C ASN A 181 -11.82 1.19 19.45
N ARG A 182 -10.48 1.16 19.66
CA ARG A 182 -9.78 0.14 20.47
C ARG A 182 -9.22 0.66 21.80
N THR A 183 -9.25 1.97 22.05
CA THR A 183 -8.77 2.54 23.32
C THR A 183 -9.85 2.66 24.39
N SER A 184 -11.10 2.30 24.10
CA SER A 184 -12.23 2.40 25.05
C SER A 184 -12.54 1.12 25.83
N THR A 185 -11.84 0.00 25.60
CA THR A 185 -12.06 -1.26 26.33
C THR A 185 -10.93 -1.66 27.29
N LEU A 186 -10.05 -0.72 27.67
CA LEU A 186 -8.99 -0.95 28.66
C LEU A 186 -8.93 0.16 29.73
N THR A 187 -10.10 0.56 30.22
CA THR A 187 -10.26 1.27 31.50
C THR A 187 -11.56 0.83 32.17
N GLN A 188 -11.51 -0.35 32.77
CA GLN A 188 -12.11 -0.63 34.08
C GLN A 188 -11.06 -1.35 34.92
#